data_AF-A0AAD9GDP7-F1
#
_entry.id   AF-A0AAD9GDP7-F1
#
_cell.length_a   1.000
_cell.length_b   1.000
_cell.length_c   1.000
_cell.angle_alpha   90.00
_cell.angle_beta   90.00
_cell.angle_gamma   90.00
#
_symmetry.space_group_name_H-M   'P 1'
#
loop_
_entity.id
_entity.type
_entity.pdbx_description
1 polymer ?
#
loop_
_entity_poly.entity_id
_entity_poly.type
_entity_poly.pdbx_seq_one_letter_code
_entity_poly.pdbx_strand_id
1 'polypeptide(L)'
;MQIFTILPWEIFVFIHFLVFYIAMMILLLCTHAFKNTLLQSLSLAPEAEARVSVIKREISEYDVVLFMKGNASKPACKFSRQALDILKTSKVPIIRTVDVLESQELRSGIKIFSNYPYIPQLYVRKTFIGGLEKILDMYNDGSLHKLLQG
;
A
#
# COMPACT_ATOMS: atom_id res chain seq x y z
N MET A 1 -30.56 -38.73 -62.10
CA MET A 1 -29.96 -37.40 -61.88
C MET A 1 -31.01 -36.54 -61.18
N GLN A 2 -31.03 -36.55 -59.84
CA GLN A 2 -31.91 -35.68 -59.05
C GLN A 2 -31.01 -34.83 -58.15
N ILE A 3 -30.95 -33.54 -58.47
CA ILE A 3 -30.24 -32.54 -57.68
C ILE A 3 -31.25 -32.06 -56.63
N PHE A 4 -31.10 -32.53 -55.39
CA PHE A 4 -31.87 -32.05 -54.25
C PHE A 4 -31.45 -30.61 -53.95
N THR A 5 -32.33 -29.66 -54.25
CA THR A 5 -32.18 -28.26 -53.84
C THR A 5 -32.46 -28.15 -52.34
N ILE A 6 -31.40 -27.96 -51.56
CA ILE A 6 -31.49 -27.69 -50.12
C ILE A 6 -32.21 -26.34 -49.93
N LEU A 7 -33.23 -26.34 -49.08
CA LEU A 7 -34.12 -25.20 -48.85
C LEU A 7 -33.45 -24.11 -47.99
N PRO A 8 -33.69 -22.82 -48.29
CA PRO A 8 -32.99 -21.69 -47.67
C PRO A 8 -33.24 -21.51 -46.16
N TRP A 9 -34.28 -22.13 -45.60
CA TRP A 9 -34.62 -22.03 -44.18
C TRP A 9 -33.73 -22.89 -43.27
N GLU A 10 -33.19 -24.02 -43.75
CA GLU A 10 -32.26 -24.86 -42.98
C GLU A 10 -30.96 -24.11 -42.66
N ILE A 11 -30.47 -23.34 -43.63
CA ILE A 11 -29.27 -22.50 -43.49
C ILE A 11 -29.52 -21.37 -42.49
N PHE A 12 -30.73 -20.80 -42.47
CA PHE A 12 -31.09 -19.73 -41.55
C PHE A 12 -31.11 -20.20 -40.09
N VAL A 13 -31.60 -21.41 -39.84
CA VAL A 13 -31.57 -22.03 -38.50
C VAL A 13 -30.11 -22.28 -38.08
N PHE A 14 -29.28 -22.78 -38.99
CA PHE A 14 -27.87 -23.07 -38.70
C PHE A 14 -27.05 -21.82 -38.37
N ILE A 15 -27.26 -20.72 -39.09
CA ILE A 15 -26.61 -19.43 -38.83
C ILE A 15 -27.03 -18.88 -37.47
N HIS A 16 -28.31 -19.02 -37.10
CA HIS A 16 -28.79 -18.54 -35.80
C HIS A 16 -28.17 -19.32 -34.64
N PHE A 17 -28.06 -20.65 -34.75
CA PHE A 17 -27.35 -21.47 -33.76
C PHE A 17 -25.86 -21.14 -33.69
N LEU A 18 -25.20 -20.88 -34.81
CA LEU A 18 -23.79 -20.51 -34.85
C LEU A 18 -23.53 -19.15 -34.18
N VAL A 19 -24.38 -18.15 -34.44
CA VAL A 19 -24.30 -16.82 -33.81
C VAL A 19 -24.54 -16.92 -32.30
N PHE A 20 -25.51 -17.73 -31.87
CA PHE A 20 -25.78 -17.94 -30.44
C PHE A 20 -24.61 -18.66 -29.74
N TYR A 21 -24.02 -19.67 -30.37
CA TYR A 21 -22.86 -20.39 -29.85
C TYR A 21 -21.63 -19.50 -29.75
N ILE A 22 -21.35 -18.67 -30.76
CA ILE A 22 -20.24 -17.71 -30.75
C ILE A 22 -20.46 -16.66 -29.65
N ALA A 23 -21.67 -16.13 -29.50
CA ALA A 23 -21.99 -15.17 -28.43
C ALA A 23 -21.80 -15.76 -27.02
N MET A 24 -22.22 -17.02 -26.81
CA MET A 24 -22.01 -17.73 -25.54
C MET A 24 -20.54 -17.99 -25.25
N MET A 25 -19.73 -18.35 -26.26
CA MET A 25 -18.28 -18.55 -26.12
C MET A 25 -17.56 -17.23 -25.80
N ILE A 26 -17.93 -16.12 -26.44
CA ILE A 26 -17.38 -14.79 -26.15
C ILE A 26 -17.73 -14.38 -24.71
N LEU A 27 -18.97 -14.62 -24.27
CA LEU A 27 -19.39 -14.32 -22.90
C LEU A 27 -18.61 -15.17 -21.88
N LEU A 28 -18.40 -16.46 -22.16
CA LEU A 28 -17.63 -17.36 -21.30
C LEU A 28 -16.16 -16.91 -21.21
N LEU A 29 -15.54 -16.54 -22.33
CA LEU A 29 -14.17 -15.99 -22.37
C LEU A 29 -14.08 -14.65 -21.61
N CYS A 30 -15.08 -13.76 -21.74
CA CYS A 30 -15.15 -12.51 -20.99
C CYS A 30 -15.26 -12.76 -19.47
N THR A 31 -16.08 -13.72 -19.02
CA THR A 31 -16.17 -14.06 -17.59
C THR A 31 -14.87 -14.64 -17.04
N HIS A 32 -14.14 -15.41 -17.84
CA HIS A 32 -12.86 -16.01 -17.44
C HIS A 32 -11.76 -14.95 -17.31
N ALA A 33 -11.67 -14.02 -18.26
CA ALA A 33 -10.72 -12.90 -18.21
C ALA A 33 -10.98 -11.95 -17.02
N PHE A 34 -12.25 -11.72 -16.69
CA PHE A 34 -12.65 -10.90 -15.54
C PHE A 34 -12.31 -11.57 -14.20
N LYS A 35 -12.58 -12.87 -14.05
CA LYS A 35 -12.20 -13.64 -12.86
C LYS A 35 -10.69 -13.67 -12.63
N ASN A 36 -9.89 -13.81 -13.69
CA ASN A 36 -8.43 -13.87 -13.55
C ASN A 36 -7.82 -12.55 -13.07
N THR A 37 -8.36 -11.42 -13.54
CA THR A 37 -7.92 -10.08 -13.11
C THR A 37 -8.28 -9.80 -11.64
N LEU A 38 -9.47 -10.23 -11.18
CA LEU A 38 -9.89 -10.08 -9.78
C LEU A 38 -9.13 -10.99 -8.81
N LEU A 39 -8.76 -12.19 -9.23
CA LEU A 39 -7.91 -13.08 -8.41
C LEU A 39 -6.49 -12.51 -8.27
N GLN A 40 -5.95 -11.87 -9.31
CA GLN A 40 -4.65 -11.21 -9.25
C GLN A 40 -4.64 -10.04 -8.25
N SER A 41 -5.68 -9.20 -8.23
CA SER A 41 -5.77 -8.07 -7.29
C SER A 41 -6.00 -8.52 -5.84
N LEU A 42 -6.73 -9.61 -5.63
CA LEU A 42 -6.96 -10.20 -4.30
C LEU A 42 -5.70 -10.89 -3.74
N SER A 43 -4.83 -11.44 -4.59
CA SER A 43 -3.59 -12.13 -4.18
C SER A 43 -2.46 -11.20 -3.73
N LEU A 44 -2.51 -9.91 -4.09
CA LEU A 44 -1.51 -8.90 -3.70
C LEU A 44 -1.79 -8.24 -2.34
N ALA A 45 -3.06 -8.24 -1.90
CA ALA A 45 -3.46 -7.73 -0.60
C ALA A 45 -2.93 -8.51 0.63
N PRO A 46 -2.89 -9.86 0.64
CA PRO A 46 -2.58 -10.62 1.86
C PRO A 46 -1.11 -10.51 2.33
N GLU A 47 -0.14 -10.33 1.43
CA GLU A 47 1.27 -10.19 1.83
C GLU A 47 1.61 -8.80 2.41
N ALA A 48 0.90 -7.75 1.98
CA ALA A 48 1.07 -6.41 2.55
C ALA A 48 0.45 -6.30 3.96
N GLU A 49 -0.65 -7.02 4.25
CA GLU A 49 -1.30 -7.01 5.56
C GLU A 49 -0.45 -7.68 6.66
N ALA A 50 0.31 -8.73 6.32
CA ALA A 50 1.10 -9.48 7.29
C ALA A 50 2.13 -8.63 8.05
N ARG A 51 2.74 -7.60 7.43
CA ARG A 51 3.69 -6.69 8.10
C ARG A 51 3.10 -5.37 8.60
N VAL A 52 1.83 -5.08 8.29
CA VAL A 52 1.09 -4.00 8.98
C VAL A 52 0.95 -4.31 10.47
N SER A 53 0.93 -5.60 10.84
CA SER A 53 0.95 -6.04 12.24
C SER A 53 2.14 -5.49 13.03
N VAL A 54 3.34 -5.49 12.44
CA VAL A 54 4.57 -4.96 13.05
C VAL A 54 4.48 -3.46 13.25
N ILE A 55 4.01 -2.73 12.24
CA ILE A 55 3.80 -1.27 12.32
C ILE A 55 2.87 -0.93 13.47
N LYS A 56 1.71 -1.61 13.55
CA LYS A 56 0.74 -1.42 14.62
C LYS A 56 1.35 -1.72 15.99
N ARG A 57 2.14 -2.80 16.09
CA ARG A 57 2.82 -3.18 17.34
C ARG A 57 3.77 -2.09 17.81
N GLU A 58 4.71 -1.66 16.96
CA GLU A 58 5.70 -0.63 17.33
C GLU A 58 5.01 0.67 17.74
N ILE A 59 3.99 1.11 17.00
CA ILE A 59 3.19 2.31 17.32
C ILE A 59 2.41 2.15 18.63
N SER A 60 2.00 0.94 18.99
CA SER A 60 1.25 0.67 20.21
C SER A 60 2.12 0.55 21.46
N GLU A 61 3.36 0.08 21.30
CA GLU A 61 4.31 -0.22 22.37
C GLU A 61 5.10 1.02 22.81
N TYR A 62 5.37 1.94 21.87
CA TYR A 62 6.17 3.14 22.14
C TYR A 62 5.37 4.41 21.84
N ASP A 63 5.52 5.41 22.72
CA ASP A 63 4.85 6.69 22.54
C ASP A 63 5.43 7.50 21.39
N VAL A 64 6.73 7.42 21.13
CA VAL A 64 7.39 8.16 20.03
C VAL A 64 8.10 7.19 19.12
N VAL A 65 7.58 7.05 17.90
CA VAL A 65 8.09 6.13 16.89
C VAL A 65 8.43 6.88 15.61
N LEU A 66 9.69 6.75 15.18
CA LEU A 66 10.18 7.30 13.92
C LEU A 66 10.49 6.17 12.94
N PHE A 67 9.67 6.04 11.90
CA PHE A 67 9.97 5.20 10.75
C PHE A 67 10.93 5.95 9.82
N MET A 68 12.13 5.42 9.63
CA MET A 68 13.20 6.11 8.91
C MET A 68 14.02 5.15 8.05
N LYS A 69 14.85 5.70 7.15
CA LYS A 69 15.81 4.91 6.36
C LYS A 69 17.11 4.76 7.14
N GLY A 70 17.47 3.54 7.49
CA GLY A 70 18.54 3.25 8.44
C GLY A 70 18.02 3.28 9.88
N ASN A 71 18.95 3.28 10.84
CA ASN A 71 18.65 3.31 12.27
C ASN A 71 19.31 4.51 12.98
N ALA A 72 19.05 4.67 14.28
CA ALA A 72 19.58 5.77 15.08
C ALA A 72 21.12 5.89 15.07
N SER A 73 21.83 4.77 14.93
CA SER A 73 23.30 4.72 14.88
C SER A 73 23.86 4.94 13.48
N LYS A 74 23.13 4.50 12.45
CA LYS A 74 23.53 4.54 11.04
C LYS A 74 22.37 5.02 10.16
N PRO A 75 22.06 6.34 10.16
CA PRO A 75 21.04 6.89 9.29
C PRO A 75 21.50 6.87 7.82
N ALA A 76 20.69 6.26 6.95
CA ALA A 76 21.02 6.00 5.54
C ALA A 76 20.54 7.09 4.57
N CYS A 77 19.82 8.10 5.06
CA CYS A 77 19.30 9.20 4.24
C CYS A 77 19.38 10.53 4.98
N LYS A 78 19.72 11.62 4.28
CA LYS A 78 19.83 12.97 4.86
C LYS A 78 18.55 13.39 5.59
N PHE A 79 17.38 13.09 5.03
CA PHE A 79 16.09 13.45 5.62
C PHE A 79 15.80 12.68 6.91
N SER A 80 16.16 11.39 6.91
CA SER A 80 16.05 10.53 8.10
C SER A 80 16.99 10.97 9.22
N ARG A 81 18.23 11.37 8.87
CA ARG A 81 19.18 11.95 9.83
C ARG A 81 18.64 13.24 10.45
N GLN A 82 18.16 14.15 9.61
CA GLN A 82 17.63 15.43 10.08
C GLN A 82 16.43 15.28 11.02
N ALA A 83 15.48 14.38 10.71
CA ALA A 83 14.34 14.11 11.60
C ALA A 83 14.81 13.56 12.97
N LEU A 84 15.79 12.66 12.97
CA LEU A 84 16.36 12.11 14.20
C LEU A 84 17.07 13.20 15.03
N ASP A 85 17.85 14.06 14.39
CA ASP A 85 18.60 15.13 15.07
C ASP A 85 17.66 16.16 15.71
N ILE A 86 16.55 16.51 15.03
CA ILE A 86 15.50 17.36 15.60
C ILE A 86 14.92 16.74 16.87
N LEU A 87 14.51 15.48 16.82
CA LEU A 87 13.92 14.79 17.98
C LEU A 87 14.90 14.66 19.15
N LYS A 88 16.19 14.40 18.87
CA LYS A 88 17.25 14.39 19.88
C LYS A 88 17.41 15.77 20.53
N THR A 89 17.38 16.83 19.73
CA THR A 89 17.49 18.21 20.22
C THR A 89 16.29 18.61 21.07
N SER A 90 15.10 18.08 20.76
CA SER A 90 13.89 18.25 21.56
C SER A 90 13.90 17.52 22.91
N LYS A 91 15.00 16.81 23.26
CA LYS A 91 15.19 16.08 24.53
C LYS A 91 14.12 15.03 24.83
N VAL A 92 13.63 14.34 23.80
CA VAL A 92 12.69 13.23 23.98
C VAL A 92 13.39 12.09 24.75
N PRO A 93 12.80 11.57 25.85
CA PRO A 93 13.45 10.60 26.72
C PRO A 93 13.68 9.25 26.03
N ILE A 94 12.70 8.79 25.25
CA ILE A 94 12.74 7.50 24.55
C ILE A 94 12.20 7.70 23.14
N ILE A 95 13.05 7.47 22.13
CA ILE A 95 12.66 7.49 20.71
C ILE A 95 12.88 6.10 20.15
N ARG A 96 11.81 5.46 19.68
CA ARG A 96 11.92 4.21 18.93
C ARG A 96 12.17 4.52 17.46
N THR A 97 13.31 4.09 16.92
CA THR A 97 13.58 4.17 15.47
C THR A 97 13.34 2.81 14.83
N VAL A 98 12.57 2.79 13.75
CA VAL A 98 12.31 1.60 12.95
C VAL A 98 12.92 1.78 11.56
N ASP A 99 13.81 0.87 11.16
CA ASP A 99 14.44 0.91 9.84
C ASP A 99 13.54 0.26 8.80
N VAL A 100 13.01 1.07 7.89
CA VAL A 100 12.15 0.60 6.80
C VAL A 100 12.94 -0.09 5.68
N LEU A 101 14.27 -0.04 5.68
CA LEU A 101 15.10 -0.72 4.68
C LEU A 101 15.32 -2.20 5.00
N GLU A 102 15.06 -2.64 6.23
CA GLU A 102 15.19 -4.05 6.63
C GLU A 102 14.16 -4.96 5.92
N SER A 103 13.02 -4.42 5.50
CA SER A 103 11.99 -5.17 4.78
C SER A 103 11.24 -4.30 3.78
N GLN A 104 11.12 -4.81 2.55
CA GLN A 104 10.34 -4.17 1.50
C GLN A 104 8.84 -4.10 1.84
N GLU A 105 8.32 -5.11 2.52
CA GLU A 105 6.93 -5.16 3.00
C GLU A 105 6.67 -4.07 4.05
N LEU A 106 7.62 -3.84 4.97
CA LEU A 106 7.52 -2.74 5.94
C LEU A 106 7.55 -1.37 5.24
N ARG A 107 8.45 -1.20 4.26
CA ARG A 107 8.59 0.04 3.48
C ARG A 107 7.33 0.40 2.71
N SER A 108 6.66 -0.59 2.12
CA SER A 108 5.42 -0.39 1.37
C SER A 108 4.24 -0.26 2.32
N GLY A 109 4.19 -1.11 3.35
CA GLY A 109 3.14 -1.16 4.35
C GLY A 109 2.98 0.15 5.12
N ILE A 110 4.09 0.80 5.52
CA ILE A 110 4.00 2.06 6.26
C ILE A 110 3.39 3.18 5.44
N LYS A 111 3.65 3.21 4.13
CA LYS A 111 3.08 4.23 3.22
C LYS A 111 1.58 4.06 3.06
N ILE A 112 1.12 2.81 2.96
CA ILE A 112 -0.30 2.49 2.84
C ILE A 112 -0.99 2.77 4.18
N PHE A 113 -0.37 2.36 5.29
CA PHE A 113 -0.91 2.53 6.64
C PHE A 113 -1.11 4.00 7.02
N SER A 114 -0.15 4.88 6.72
CA SER A 114 -0.26 6.32 6.99
C SER A 114 -1.00 7.09 5.89
N ASN A 115 -1.32 6.43 4.77
CA ASN A 115 -1.72 7.09 3.53
C ASN A 115 -0.76 8.24 3.14
N TYR A 116 0.55 8.02 3.34
CA TYR A 116 1.59 9.02 3.13
C TYR A 116 2.80 8.42 2.39
N PRO A 117 3.23 8.99 1.25
CA PRO A 117 4.19 8.31 0.36
C PRO A 117 5.66 8.47 0.79
N TYR A 118 5.97 9.45 1.65
CA TYR A 118 7.35 9.85 1.96
C TYR A 118 7.84 9.28 3.31
N ILE A 119 9.16 9.11 3.41
CA ILE A 119 9.88 8.66 4.61
C ILE A 119 10.99 9.69 4.86
N PRO A 120 11.25 10.13 6.10
CA PRO A 120 10.78 9.59 7.39
C PRO A 120 9.31 9.91 7.73
N GLN A 121 8.72 9.12 8.64
CA GLN A 121 7.37 9.31 9.19
C GLN A 121 7.40 9.25 10.72
N LEU A 122 6.85 10.25 11.39
CA LEU A 122 6.79 10.34 12.85
C LEU A 122 5.39 10.03 13.37
N TYR A 123 5.35 9.18 14.39
CA TYR A 123 4.18 8.90 15.20
C TYR A 123 4.43 9.32 16.65
N VAL A 124 3.45 10.00 17.23
CA VAL A 124 3.45 10.35 18.65
C VAL A 124 2.12 9.92 19.25
N ARG A 125 2.15 9.11 20.31
CA ARG A 125 0.99 8.52 20.99
C ARG A 125 -0.04 7.96 20.02
N LYS A 126 0.41 7.06 19.15
CA LYS A 126 -0.41 6.40 18.11
C LYS A 126 -0.99 7.32 17.03
N THR A 127 -0.65 8.61 17.07
CA THR A 127 -1.13 9.60 16.10
C THR A 127 -0.04 9.87 15.07
N PHE A 128 -0.39 9.83 13.80
CA PHE A 128 0.50 10.21 12.72
C PHE A 128 0.70 11.73 12.72
N ILE A 129 1.94 12.18 12.89
CA ILE A 129 2.28 13.60 12.91
C ILE A 129 2.57 14.09 11.50
N GLY A 130 3.48 13.43 10.79
CA GLY A 130 3.85 13.80 9.43
C GLY A 130 5.24 13.32 9.02
N GLY A 131 5.68 13.81 7.86
CA GLY A 131 7.05 13.67 7.38
C GLY A 131 7.98 14.77 7.89
N LEU A 132 9.20 14.83 7.35
CA LEU A 132 10.25 15.77 7.81
C LEU A 132 9.81 17.24 7.77
N GLU A 133 9.15 17.69 6.71
CA GLU A 133 8.74 19.10 6.56
C GLU A 133 7.85 19.55 7.71
N LYS A 134 6.78 18.78 7.98
CA LYS A 134 5.88 19.06 9.10
C LYS A 134 6.58 18.95 10.46
N ILE A 135 7.51 18.02 10.63
CA ILE A 135 8.32 17.93 11.86
C ILE A 135 9.16 19.20 12.05
N LEU A 136 9.76 19.71 10.97
CA LEU A 136 10.57 20.92 10.99
C LEU A 136 9.71 22.16 11.29
N ASP A 137 8.54 22.26 10.68
CA ASP A 137 7.58 23.34 10.94
C ASP A 137 7.15 23.35 12.41
N MET A 138 6.77 22.19 12.93
CA MET A 138 6.38 22.03 14.34
C MET A 138 7.55 22.24 15.31
N TYR A 139 8.78 22.00 14.87
CA TYR A 139 9.97 22.30 15.66
C TYR A 139 10.20 23.82 15.74
N ASN A 140 10.04 24.52 14.61
CA ASN A 140 10.25 25.96 14.52
C ASN A 140 9.17 26.76 15.28
N ASP A 141 7.92 26.29 15.28
CA ASP A 141 6.82 26.93 16.04
C ASP A 141 6.76 26.49 17.52
N GLY A 142 7.61 25.56 17.94
CA GLY A 142 7.68 25.00 19.30
C GLY A 142 6.53 24.07 19.68
N SER A 143 5.58 23.80 18.79
CA SER A 143 4.46 22.88 19.02
C SER A 143 4.94 21.43 19.17
N LEU A 144 6.01 21.05 18.48
CA LEU A 144 6.62 19.72 18.59
C LEU A 144 7.09 19.45 20.02
N HIS A 145 7.74 20.44 20.65
CA HIS A 145 8.23 20.29 22.03
C HIS A 145 7.08 20.11 23.01
N LYS A 146 6.01 20.90 22.88
CA LYS A 146 4.79 20.76 23.69
C LYS A 146 4.14 19.38 23.49
N LEU A 147 4.08 18.91 22.25
CA LEU A 147 3.52 17.61 21.93
C LEU A 147 4.30 16.46 22.59
N LEU A 148 5.63 16.57 22.68
CA LEU A 148 6.51 15.55 23.21
C LEU A 148 6.64 15.57 24.75
N GLN A 149 6.29 16.68 25.40
CA GLN A 149 6.35 16.84 26.86
C GLN A 149 5.04 16.53 27.60
N GLY A 150 3.90 16.63 26.89
CA GLY A 150 2.59 16.24 27.43
C GLY A 150 2.35 14.76 27.29
#